data_AF-A0A1X1XCW9-F1
#
_entry.id   AF-A0A1X1XCW9-F1
#
_cell.length_a   1.000
_cell.length_b   1.000
_cell.length_c   1.000
_cell.angle_alpha   90.00
_cell.angle_beta   90.00
_cell.angle_gamma   90.00
#
_symmetry.space_group_name_H-M   'P 1'
#
loop_
_entity.id
_entity.type
_entity.pdbx_description
1 polymer ?
#
loop_
_entity_poly.entity_id
_entity_poly.type
_entity_poly.pdbx_seq_one_letter_code
_entity_poly.pdbx_strand_id
1 'polypeptide(L)'
;MLSEDWLKYIPQQWVGILALVMFFATLITHLIEKYPLIAKVLPLGTWWHDRVKRKRREYIAEDNEVIANLSNQVELLVKDMREMRDDLRCLRAWSVYDARWHHHAEVSSAECDYELPRHYDYFEFERIWRNDSLAAARLSFLEETLEGPT
;
A
#
# COMPACT_ATOMS: atom_id res chain seq x y z
N MET A 1 32.98 -24.68 29.79
CA MET A 1 33.43 -24.89 28.40
C MET A 1 33.86 -26.34 28.27
N LEU A 2 33.04 -27.20 27.66
CA LEU A 2 33.46 -28.56 27.31
C LEU A 2 34.50 -28.43 26.20
N SER A 3 35.77 -28.67 26.51
CA SER A 3 36.89 -28.48 25.59
C SER A 3 36.74 -29.39 24.37
N GLU A 4 37.07 -28.89 23.18
CA GLU A 4 36.96 -29.59 21.89
C GLU A 4 37.79 -30.90 21.80
N ASP A 5 38.57 -31.22 22.85
CA ASP A 5 39.40 -32.43 22.91
C ASP A 5 38.61 -33.73 23.03
N TRP A 6 37.36 -33.72 23.50
CA TRP A 6 36.55 -34.95 23.60
C TRP A 6 36.16 -35.51 22.23
N LEU A 7 36.05 -34.66 21.19
CA LEU A 7 35.73 -35.06 19.81
C LEU A 7 36.83 -35.97 19.22
N LYS A 8 38.09 -35.82 19.64
CA LYS A 8 39.22 -36.64 19.19
C LYS A 8 39.12 -38.11 19.64
N TYR A 9 38.37 -38.38 20.71
CA TYR A 9 38.16 -39.72 21.24
C TYR A 9 36.93 -40.41 20.67
N ILE A 10 36.13 -39.72 19.85
CA ILE A 10 35.02 -40.33 19.15
C ILE A 10 35.60 -41.11 17.97
N PRO A 11 35.44 -42.45 17.93
CA PRO A 11 35.93 -43.22 16.80
C PRO A 11 35.22 -42.73 15.53
N GLN A 12 35.96 -42.47 14.46
CA GLN A 12 35.47 -41.85 13.21
C GLN A 12 34.20 -42.50 12.64
N GLN A 13 34.00 -43.79 12.92
CA GLN A 13 32.84 -44.59 12.55
C GLN A 13 31.54 -44.08 13.22
N TRP A 14 31.62 -43.57 14.44
CA TRP A 14 30.48 -43.00 15.19
C TRP A 14 29.98 -41.68 14.61
N VAL A 15 30.87 -40.88 14.02
CA VAL A 15 30.46 -39.65 13.31
C VAL A 15 29.59 -40.02 12.11
N GLY A 16 29.97 -41.06 11.35
CA GLY A 16 29.18 -41.58 10.24
C GLY A 16 27.84 -42.16 10.69
N ILE A 17 27.83 -42.94 11.77
CA ILE A 17 26.59 -43.50 12.35
C ILE A 17 25.66 -42.37 12.81
N LEU A 18 26.19 -41.36 13.49
CA LEU A 18 25.38 -40.24 14.00
C LEU A 18 24.82 -39.39 12.86
N ALA A 19 25.61 -39.13 11.82
CA ALA A 19 25.14 -38.47 10.60
C ALA A 19 24.01 -39.26 9.93
N LEU A 20 24.14 -40.58 9.85
CA LEU A 20 23.13 -41.46 9.27
C LEU A 20 21.85 -41.48 10.10
N VAL A 21 21.96 -41.55 11.43
CA VAL A 21 20.82 -41.46 12.35
C VAL A 21 20.10 -40.11 12.21
N MET A 22 20.84 -39.00 12.17
CA MET A 22 20.27 -37.67 11.97
C MET A 22 19.57 -37.56 10.61
N PHE A 23 20.15 -38.14 9.56
CA PHE A 23 19.54 -38.19 8.23
C PHE A 23 18.22 -38.98 8.22
N PHE A 24 18.18 -40.16 8.85
CA PHE A 24 16.93 -40.92 8.93
C PHE A 24 15.91 -40.23 9.83
N ALA A 25 16.33 -39.58 10.91
CA ALA A 25 15.44 -38.81 11.77
C ALA A 25 14.77 -37.67 10.97
N THR A 26 15.51 -36.88 10.21
CA THR A 26 14.93 -35.79 9.39
C THR A 26 14.02 -36.33 8.28
N LEU A 27 14.41 -37.41 7.62
CA LEU A 27 13.58 -38.09 6.62
C LEU A 27 12.24 -38.56 7.18
N ILE A 28 12.26 -39.25 8.33
CA ILE A 28 11.06 -39.71 9.01
C ILE A 28 10.20 -38.53 9.42
N THR A 29 10.79 -37.44 9.89
CA THR A 29 10.07 -36.22 10.29
C THR A 29 9.32 -35.62 9.09
N HIS A 30 9.99 -35.48 7.93
CA HIS A 30 9.34 -35.01 6.69
C HIS A 30 8.30 -35.98 6.13
N LEU A 31 8.48 -37.30 6.29
CA LEU A 31 7.50 -38.30 5.89
C LEU A 31 6.22 -38.22 6.75
N ILE A 32 6.35 -38.00 8.07
CA ILE A 32 5.21 -37.78 8.98
C ILE A 32 4.45 -36.49 8.62
N GLU A 33 5.16 -35.44 8.22
CA GLU A 33 4.54 -34.18 7.78
C GLU A 33 3.71 -34.34 6.51
N LYS A 34 4.22 -35.10 5.52
CA LYS A 34 3.56 -35.25 4.21
C LYS A 34 2.52 -36.36 4.16
N TYR A 35 2.68 -37.44 4.92
CA TYR A 35 1.85 -38.64 4.79
C TYR A 35 1.13 -38.99 6.11
N PRO A 36 -0.19 -38.77 6.22
CA PRO A 36 -0.96 -39.02 7.43
C PRO A 36 -1.06 -40.51 7.79
N LEU A 37 -0.87 -41.42 6.84
CA LEU A 37 -0.81 -42.87 7.08
C LEU A 37 0.42 -43.25 7.90
N ILE A 38 1.57 -42.64 7.63
CA ILE A 38 2.83 -42.90 8.35
C ILE A 38 2.75 -42.35 9.77
N ALA A 39 2.12 -41.18 9.95
CA ALA A 39 1.85 -40.59 11.25
C ALA A 39 0.99 -41.50 12.16
N LYS A 40 0.08 -42.31 11.59
CA LYS A 40 -0.76 -43.26 12.34
C LYS A 40 -0.03 -44.53 12.78
N VAL A 41 1.05 -44.91 12.09
CA VAL A 41 1.80 -46.14 12.39
C VAL A 41 2.88 -45.90 13.45
N LEU A 42 3.42 -44.68 13.54
CA LEU A 42 4.45 -44.33 14.52
C LEU A 42 3.85 -43.89 15.86
N PRO A 43 4.35 -44.41 17.00
CA PRO A 43 3.98 -43.89 18.31
C PRO A 43 4.39 -42.40 18.37
N LEU A 44 3.46 -41.53 18.78
CA LEU A 44 3.57 -40.05 18.80
C LEU A 44 3.52 -39.33 17.44
N GLY A 45 3.39 -40.04 16.31
CA GLY A 45 3.35 -39.43 14.97
C GLY A 45 2.12 -38.56 14.72
N THR A 46 0.94 -38.98 15.19
CA THR A 46 -0.31 -38.19 15.10
C THR A 46 -0.24 -36.89 15.89
N TRP A 47 0.32 -36.93 17.11
CA TRP A 47 0.53 -35.75 17.94
C TRP A 47 1.49 -34.74 17.27
N TRP A 48 2.58 -35.23 16.68
CA TRP A 48 3.52 -34.36 15.94
C TRP A 48 2.86 -33.73 14.71
N HIS A 49 2.15 -34.54 13.92
CA HIS A 49 1.43 -34.09 12.74
C HIS A 49 0.39 -33.00 13.09
N ASP A 50 -0.39 -33.20 14.15
CA ASP A 50 -1.37 -32.23 14.63
C ASP A 50 -0.71 -30.95 15.17
N ARG A 51 0.43 -31.07 15.86
CA ARG A 51 1.22 -29.93 16.34
C ARG A 51 1.75 -29.07 15.19
N VAL A 52 2.31 -29.70 14.14
CA VAL A 52 2.80 -28.99 12.95
C VAL A 52 1.64 -28.33 12.20
N LYS A 53 0.51 -29.04 12.05
CA LYS A 53 -0.69 -28.49 11.41
C LYS A 53 -1.25 -27.29 12.17
N ARG A 54 -1.25 -27.33 13.51
CA ARG A 54 -1.66 -26.20 14.35
C ARG A 54 -0.74 -25.00 14.15
N LYS A 55 0.58 -25.19 14.23
CA LYS A 55 1.55 -24.12 13.95
C LYS A 55 1.37 -23.51 12.56
N ARG A 56 1.16 -24.35 11.53
CA ARG A 56 0.91 -23.87 10.16
C ARG A 56 -0.34 -23.00 10.08
N ARG A 57 -1.41 -23.36 10.80
CA ARG A 57 -2.64 -22.54 10.87
C ARG A 57 -2.40 -21.22 11.59
N GLU A 58 -1.62 -21.22 12.66
CA GLU A 58 -1.22 -20.00 13.38
C GLU A 58 -0.46 -19.05 12.44
N TYR A 59 0.55 -19.55 11.72
CA TYR A 59 1.29 -18.73 10.74
C TYR A 59 0.39 -18.20 9.62
N ILE A 60 -0.51 -19.04 9.07
CA ILE A 60 -1.45 -18.58 8.02
C ILE A 60 -2.41 -17.52 8.59
N ALA A 61 -2.85 -17.66 9.84
CA ALA A 61 -3.72 -16.67 10.47
C ALA A 61 -3.01 -15.34 10.69
N GLU A 62 -1.76 -15.37 11.18
CA GLU A 62 -0.90 -14.20 11.34
C GLU A 62 -0.62 -13.52 9.99
N ASP A 63 -0.23 -14.30 8.97
CA ASP A 63 0.01 -13.78 7.62
C ASP A 63 -1.25 -13.14 7.03
N ASN A 64 -2.42 -13.76 7.23
CA ASN A 64 -3.69 -13.20 6.75
C ASN A 64 -4.04 -11.90 7.47
N GLU A 65 -3.74 -11.77 8.76
CA GLU A 65 -3.96 -10.54 9.52
C GLU A 65 -3.04 -9.43 9.02
N VAL A 66 -1.76 -9.73 8.79
CA VAL A 66 -0.79 -8.78 8.21
C VAL A 66 -1.23 -8.34 6.82
N ILE A 67 -1.65 -9.27 5.96
CA ILE A 67 -2.14 -8.96 4.61
C ILE A 67 -3.39 -8.08 4.68
N ALA A 68 -4.34 -8.38 5.57
CA ALA A 68 -5.54 -7.56 5.74
C ALA A 68 -5.20 -6.13 6.18
N ASN A 69 -4.30 -5.99 7.15
CA ASN A 69 -3.83 -4.69 7.62
C ASN A 69 -3.13 -3.90 6.50
N LEU A 70 -2.23 -4.55 5.75
CA LEU A 70 -1.55 -3.93 4.60
C LEU A 70 -2.55 -3.51 3.52
N SER A 71 -3.54 -4.34 3.22
CA SER A 71 -4.60 -4.01 2.25
C SER A 71 -5.37 -2.75 2.68
N ASN A 72 -5.74 -2.65 3.97
CA ASN A 72 -6.42 -1.47 4.50
C ASN A 72 -5.55 -0.21 4.41
N GLN A 73 -4.25 -0.31 4.71
CA GLN A 73 -3.33 0.82 4.59
C GLN A 73 -3.19 1.29 3.14
N VAL A 74 -3.10 0.36 2.19
CA VAL A 74 -3.06 0.69 0.76
C VAL A 74 -4.34 1.38 0.31
N GLU A 75 -5.51 0.91 0.76
CA GLU A 75 -6.79 1.54 0.42
C GLU A 75 -6.88 2.99 0.94
N LEU A 76 -6.43 3.24 2.17
CA LEU A 76 -6.35 4.59 2.74
C LEU A 76 -5.40 5.47 1.93
N LEU A 77 -4.20 4.99 1.61
CA LEU A 77 -3.23 5.72 0.78
C LEU A 77 -3.79 6.06 -0.61
N VAL A 78 -4.51 5.12 -1.23
CA VAL A 78 -5.14 5.36 -2.55
C VAL A 78 -6.22 6.43 -2.45
N LYS A 79 -7.00 6.45 -1.36
CA LYS A 79 -8.00 7.49 -1.12
C LYS A 79 -7.33 8.85 -0.95
N ASP A 80 -6.32 8.96 -0.10
CA ASP A 80 -5.59 10.20 0.16
C ASP A 80 -4.92 10.74 -1.12
N MET A 81 -4.33 9.85 -1.93
CA MET A 81 -3.75 10.22 -3.22
C MET A 81 -4.78 10.75 -4.22
N ARG A 82 -6.02 10.24 -4.20
CA ARG A 82 -7.09 10.75 -5.06
C ARG A 82 -7.50 12.15 -4.63
N GLU A 83 -7.62 12.39 -3.32
CA GLU A 83 -7.96 13.69 -2.75
C GLU A 83 -6.88 14.73 -3.07
N MET A 84 -5.61 14.41 -2.78
CA MET A 84 -4.47 15.29 -3.14
C MET A 84 -4.41 15.60 -4.63
N ARG A 85 -4.71 14.62 -5.49
CA ARG A 85 -4.73 14.84 -6.94
C ARG A 85 -5.84 15.80 -7.35
N ASP A 86 -6.99 15.77 -6.68
CA ASP A 86 -8.10 16.67 -6.97
C ASP A 86 -7.77 18.10 -6.51
N ASP A 87 -7.21 18.25 -5.31
CA ASP A 87 -6.76 19.55 -4.80
C ASP A 87 -5.69 20.18 -5.71
N LEU A 88 -4.72 19.39 -6.19
CA LEU A 88 -3.71 19.87 -7.14
C LEU A 88 -4.32 20.29 -8.49
N ARG A 89 -5.39 19.63 -8.95
CA ARG A 89 -6.10 20.03 -10.17
C ARG A 89 -6.84 21.34 -9.96
N CYS A 90 -7.53 21.48 -8.83
CA CYS A 90 -8.19 22.72 -8.45
C CYS A 90 -7.20 23.89 -8.37
N LEU A 91 -6.09 23.72 -7.65
CA LEU A 91 -5.05 24.74 -7.51
C LEU A 91 -4.45 25.14 -8.85
N ARG A 92 -4.16 24.16 -9.72
CA ARG A 92 -3.64 24.47 -11.06
C ARG A 92 -4.65 25.25 -11.89
N ALA A 93 -5.92 24.85 -11.88
CA ALA A 93 -6.98 25.55 -12.61
C ALA A 93 -7.13 26.99 -12.10
N TRP A 94 -7.17 27.18 -10.77
CA TRP A 94 -7.22 28.50 -10.15
C TRP A 94 -6.01 29.35 -10.52
N SER A 95 -4.78 28.82 -10.47
CA SER A 95 -3.58 29.58 -10.82
C SER A 95 -3.59 30.10 -12.26
N VAL A 96 -4.20 29.35 -13.19
CA VAL A 96 -4.33 29.77 -14.59
C VAL A 96 -5.42 30.83 -14.72
N TYR A 97 -6.55 30.65 -14.03
CA TYR A 97 -7.61 31.65 -13.93
C TYR A 97 -7.08 32.98 -13.38
N ASP A 98 -6.38 32.93 -12.25
CA ASP A 98 -5.85 34.08 -11.53
C ASP A 98 -4.88 34.88 -12.40
N ALA A 99 -3.91 34.20 -13.03
CA ALA A 99 -2.97 34.84 -13.94
C ALA A 99 -3.66 35.50 -15.14
N ARG A 100 -4.69 34.85 -15.71
CA ARG A 100 -5.44 35.40 -16.86
C ARG A 100 -6.31 36.59 -16.46
N TRP A 101 -6.97 36.51 -15.31
CA TRP A 101 -7.76 37.62 -14.79
C TRP A 101 -6.88 38.83 -14.53
N HIS A 102 -5.73 38.66 -13.88
CA HIS A 102 -4.79 39.75 -13.63
C HIS A 102 -4.23 40.34 -14.93
N HIS A 103 -3.86 39.51 -15.90
CA HIS A 103 -3.43 39.99 -17.21
C HIS A 103 -4.53 40.81 -17.90
N HIS A 104 -5.78 40.33 -17.91
CA HIS A 104 -6.90 41.06 -18.49
C HIS A 104 -7.15 42.39 -17.75
N ALA A 105 -7.00 42.40 -16.43
CA ALA A 105 -7.17 43.62 -15.63
C ALA A 105 -6.11 44.68 -15.93
N GLU A 106 -4.85 44.27 -16.06
CA GLU A 106 -3.75 45.15 -16.46
C GLU A 106 -3.96 45.73 -17.86
N VAL A 107 -4.37 44.90 -18.83
CA VAL A 107 -4.62 45.36 -20.20
C VAL A 107 -5.84 46.30 -20.26
N SER A 108 -6.95 45.92 -19.64
CA SER A 108 -8.20 46.71 -19.72
C SER A 108 -8.06 48.07 -19.04
N SER A 109 -7.37 48.13 -17.90
CA SER A 109 -7.10 49.38 -17.19
C SER A 109 -6.16 50.32 -17.95
N ALA A 110 -5.39 49.82 -18.92
CA ALA A 110 -4.55 50.64 -19.78
C ALA A 110 -5.31 51.29 -20.95
N GLU A 111 -6.47 50.74 -21.35
CA GLU A 111 -7.19 51.16 -22.56
C GLU A 111 -8.40 52.08 -22.29
N CYS A 112 -9.09 51.98 -21.14
CA CYS A 112 -10.18 52.90 -20.73
C CYS A 112 -10.65 52.65 -19.27
N ASP A 113 -11.59 53.45 -18.76
CA ASP A 113 -12.39 53.13 -17.57
C ASP A 113 -13.28 51.91 -17.88
N TYR A 114 -12.74 50.71 -17.62
CA TYR A 114 -13.43 49.44 -17.81
C TYR A 114 -13.79 48.82 -16.46
N GLU A 115 -15.04 48.37 -16.32
CA GLU A 115 -15.48 47.62 -15.14
C GLU A 115 -14.93 46.19 -15.20
N LEU A 116 -13.99 45.88 -14.32
CA LEU A 116 -13.39 44.56 -14.25
C LEU A 116 -14.40 43.50 -13.80
N PRO A 117 -14.43 42.31 -14.43
CA PRO A 117 -15.25 41.21 -13.96
C PRO A 117 -14.81 40.80 -12.56
N ARG A 118 -15.75 40.26 -11.76
CA ARG A 118 -15.46 39.79 -10.40
C ARG A 118 -14.26 38.82 -10.38
N HIS A 119 -13.30 39.10 -9.50
CA HIS A 119 -12.23 38.17 -9.17
C HIS A 119 -12.69 37.23 -8.05
N TYR A 120 -12.43 35.94 -8.21
CA TYR A 120 -12.69 34.92 -7.20
C TYR A 120 -11.39 34.54 -6.51
N ASP A 121 -11.38 34.59 -5.18
CA ASP A 121 -10.27 34.02 -4.42
C ASP A 121 -10.22 32.48 -4.56
N TYR A 122 -9.14 31.88 -4.07
CA TYR A 122 -8.93 30.44 -4.16
C TYR A 122 -10.10 29.63 -3.56
N PHE A 123 -10.64 30.04 -2.40
CA PHE A 123 -11.67 29.28 -1.70
C PHE A 123 -13.04 29.43 -2.36
N GLU A 124 -13.34 30.60 -2.93
CA GLU A 124 -14.53 30.81 -3.75
C GLU A 124 -14.46 29.97 -5.02
N PHE A 125 -13.31 29.97 -5.71
CA PHE A 125 -13.09 29.13 -6.89
C PHE A 125 -13.18 27.64 -6.55
N GLU A 126 -12.57 27.20 -5.45
CA GLU A 126 -12.63 25.82 -4.98
C GLU A 126 -14.06 25.36 -4.74
N ARG A 127 -14.91 26.22 -4.16
CA ARG A 127 -16.33 25.91 -3.95
C ARG A 127 -17.06 25.67 -5.27
N ILE A 128 -16.75 26.46 -6.30
CA ILE A 128 -17.29 26.28 -7.64
C ILE A 128 -16.74 24.99 -8.25
N TRP A 129 -15.43 24.74 -8.15
CA TRP A 129 -14.79 23.53 -8.67
C TRP A 129 -15.37 22.24 -8.11
N ARG A 130 -15.60 22.20 -6.79
CA ARG A 130 -16.16 21.03 -6.09
C ARG A 130 -17.63 20.77 -6.45
N ASN A 131 -18.37 21.81 -6.85
CA ASN A 131 -19.76 21.69 -7.29
C ASN A 131 -19.86 21.37 -8.79
N ASP A 132 -19.10 22.08 -9.63
CA ASP A 132 -19.01 21.92 -11.08
C ASP A 132 -17.63 22.36 -11.60
N SER A 133 -16.73 21.39 -11.75
CA SER A 133 -15.38 21.61 -12.27
C SER A 133 -15.33 22.14 -13.71
N LEU A 134 -16.35 21.87 -14.53
CA LEU A 134 -16.41 22.40 -15.91
C LEU A 134 -16.80 23.87 -15.90
N ALA A 135 -17.77 24.26 -15.08
CA ALA A 135 -18.11 25.67 -14.88
C ALA A 135 -16.93 26.47 -14.31
N ALA A 136 -16.22 25.91 -13.33
CA ALA A 136 -15.00 26.52 -12.79
C ALA A 136 -13.90 26.67 -13.86
N ALA A 137 -13.71 25.65 -14.71
CA ALA A 137 -12.76 25.73 -15.82
C ALA A 137 -13.13 26.84 -16.82
N ARG A 138 -14.42 27.09 -17.09
CA ARG A 138 -14.86 28.18 -17.97
C ARG A 138 -14.46 29.57 -17.47
N LEU A 139 -14.38 29.79 -16.16
CA LEU A 139 -13.86 31.04 -15.61
C LEU A 139 -12.43 31.33 -16.08
N SER A 140 -11.64 30.28 -16.31
CA SER A 140 -10.27 30.42 -16.83
C SER A 140 -10.23 30.73 -18.34
N PHE A 141 -11.34 30.58 -19.06
CA PHE A 141 -11.50 30.95 -20.47
C PHE A 141 -12.31 32.26 -20.55
N LEU A 142 -11.67 33.36 -20.18
CA LEU A 142 -12.23 34.74 -20.18
C LEU A 142 -12.83 35.21 -21.53
N GLU A 143 -12.66 34.47 -22.63
CA GLU A 143 -13.29 34.78 -23.93
C GLU A 143 -14.76 34.36 -24.03
N GLU A 144 -15.29 33.51 -23.13
CA GLU A 144 -16.64 32.93 -23.26
C GLU A 144 -17.66 33.43 -22.21
N THR A 145 -17.23 34.19 -21.19
CA THR A 145 -18.08 34.60 -20.05
C THR A 145 -18.58 36.05 -20.12
N LEU A 146 -18.77 36.62 -21.32
CA LEU A 146 -19.53 37.87 -21.49
C LEU A 146 -21.03 37.69 -21.22
N GLU A 147 -21.49 36.44 -21.14
CA GLU A 147 -22.81 36.08 -20.61
C GLU A 147 -22.55 35.11 -19.44
N GLY A 148 -22.87 35.50 -18.21
CA GLY A 148 -22.67 34.66 -17.04
C GLY A 148 -23.38 33.30 -17.15
N PRO A 149 -23.10 32.34 -16.24
CA PRO A 149 -23.78 31.05 -16.26
C PRO A 149 -25.30 31.26 -16.07
N THR A 150 -26.09 30.82 -17.05
CA THR A 150 -27.56 30.68 -16.96
C THR A 150 -27.95 29.50 -16.07
#